data_AF-A0A257N6J0-F1
#
_entry.id   AF-A0A257N6J0-F1
#
_cell.length_a   1.000
_cell.length_b   1.000
_cell.length_c   1.000
_cell.angle_alpha   90.00
_cell.angle_beta   90.00
_cell.angle_gamma   90.00
#
_symmetry.space_group_name_H-M   'P 1'
#
loop_
_entity.id
_entity.type
_entity.pdbx_description
1 polymer ?
#
loop_
_entity_poly.entity_id
_entity_poly.type
_entity_poly.pdbx_seq_one_letter_code
_entity_poly.pdbx_strand_id
1 'polypeptide(L)'
;MPISEAKALGKPLLIAELPYAHETVGTYDKVSFIDPFDAMGLANKMKSIMDGKFKFSGAVTTSPGLPFVSDWRELLMLLTASQ
;
A
#
# COMPACT_ATOMS: atom_id res chain seq x y z
N MET A 1 -13.04 -2.75 -5.59
CA MET A 1 -11.90 -2.89 -6.53
C MET A 1 -10.70 -3.38 -5.75
N PRO A 2 -9.89 -4.30 -6.30
CA PRO A 2 -8.58 -4.65 -5.76
C PRO A 2 -7.66 -3.42 -5.67
N ILE A 3 -6.75 -3.43 -4.68
CA ILE A 3 -5.82 -2.32 -4.40
C ILE A 3 -4.96 -2.01 -5.63
N SER A 4 -4.33 -3.02 -6.22
CA SER A 4 -3.43 -2.85 -7.37
C SER A 4 -4.14 -2.27 -8.60
N GLU A 5 -5.39 -2.67 -8.83
CA GLU A 5 -6.20 -2.16 -9.94
C GLU A 5 -6.58 -0.68 -9.71
N ALA A 6 -7.04 -0.33 -8.51
CA ALA A 6 -7.41 1.03 -8.18
C ALA A 6 -6.20 1.99 -8.25
N LYS A 7 -5.02 1.52 -7.80
CA LYS A 7 -3.74 2.23 -7.94
C LYS A 7 -3.37 2.44 -9.42
N ALA A 8 -3.45 1.39 -10.25
CA ALA A 8 -3.14 1.46 -11.67
C ALA A 8 -4.03 2.46 -12.42
N LEU A 9 -5.27 2.64 -11.97
CA LEU A 9 -6.20 3.64 -12.49
C LEU A 9 -6.03 5.04 -11.88
N GLY A 10 -5.00 5.26 -11.05
CA GLY A 10 -4.69 6.57 -10.46
C GLY A 10 -5.76 7.09 -9.49
N LYS A 11 -6.60 6.19 -8.95
CA LYS A 11 -7.69 6.56 -8.04
C LYS A 11 -7.14 6.92 -6.66
N PRO A 12 -7.78 7.86 -5.93
CA PRO A 12 -7.49 8.05 -4.51
C PRO A 12 -7.90 6.82 -3.70
N LEU A 13 -7.07 6.44 -2.74
CA LEU A 13 -7.22 5.22 -1.96
C LEU A 13 -7.38 5.54 -0.47
N LEU A 14 -8.45 5.03 0.12
CA LEU A 14 -8.62 4.99 1.57
C LEU A 14 -8.61 3.51 1.97
N ILE A 15 -7.55 3.06 2.63
CA ILE A 15 -7.23 1.63 2.80
C ILE A 15 -7.15 1.27 4.28
N ALA A 16 -7.54 0.05 4.66
CA ALA A 16 -7.39 -0.43 6.03
C ALA A 16 -5.89 -0.46 6.44
N GLU A 17 -5.59 0.01 7.66
CA GLU A 17 -4.27 0.02 8.28
C GLU A 17 -3.86 -1.42 8.65
N LEU A 18 -3.46 -2.19 7.65
CA LEU A 18 -3.09 -3.61 7.78
C LEU A 18 -1.77 -3.87 7.04
N PRO A 19 -0.90 -4.78 7.55
CA PRO A 19 0.43 -5.00 6.96
C PRO A 19 0.41 -5.33 5.46
N TYR A 20 -0.44 -6.28 5.05
CA TYR A 20 -0.56 -6.66 3.63
C TYR A 20 -1.02 -5.49 2.74
N ALA A 21 -1.76 -4.54 3.31
CA ALA A 21 -2.30 -3.42 2.56
C ALA A 21 -1.20 -2.42 2.22
N HIS A 22 -0.27 -2.17 3.15
CA HIS A 22 0.95 -1.39 2.90
C HIS A 22 1.82 -2.03 1.82
N GLU A 23 2.03 -3.35 1.92
CA GLU A 23 2.78 -4.11 0.91
C GLU A 23 2.16 -4.01 -0.48
N THR A 24 0.83 -4.18 -0.57
CA THR A 24 0.11 -4.17 -1.85
C THR A 24 0.05 -2.77 -2.47
N VAL A 25 -0.14 -1.72 -1.66
CA VAL A 25 -0.13 -0.33 -2.14
C VAL A 25 1.26 0.05 -2.62
N GLY A 26 2.30 -0.33 -1.88
CA GLY A 26 3.67 0.09 -2.10
C GLY A 26 3.84 1.62 -2.11
N THR A 27 4.73 2.15 -2.96
CA THR A 27 4.87 3.60 -3.13
C THR A 27 3.70 4.17 -3.93
N TYR A 28 2.96 5.12 -3.36
CA TYR A 28 1.84 5.81 -4.01
C TYR A 28 1.43 7.09 -3.26
N ASP A 29 1.14 8.18 -3.98
CA ASP A 29 0.91 9.49 -3.35
C ASP A 29 -0.54 9.72 -2.93
N LYS A 30 -1.52 9.11 -3.61
CA LYS A 30 -2.95 9.33 -3.37
C LYS A 30 -3.55 8.26 -2.46
N VAL A 31 -2.88 7.94 -1.36
CA VAL A 31 -3.36 6.96 -0.37
C VAL A 31 -3.33 7.52 1.03
N SER A 32 -4.32 7.10 1.83
CA SER A 32 -4.30 7.24 3.27
C SER A 32 -4.88 5.98 3.90
N PHE A 33 -4.36 5.65 5.08
CA PHE A 33 -4.77 4.47 5.81
C PHE A 33 -5.74 4.82 6.95
N ILE A 34 -6.51 3.82 7.36
CA ILE A 34 -7.51 3.95 8.41
C ILE A 34 -7.62 2.66 9.23
N ASP A 35 -7.79 2.80 10.54
CA ASP A 35 -8.14 1.68 11.40
C ASP A 35 -9.47 1.04 10.92
N PRO A 36 -9.47 -0.24 10.50
CA PRO A 36 -10.66 -0.91 10.01
C PRO A 36 -11.79 -1.04 11.07
N PHE A 37 -11.47 -0.83 12.34
CA PHE A 37 -12.44 -0.89 13.44
C PHE A 37 -12.92 0.50 13.89
N ASP A 38 -12.37 1.58 13.34
CA ASP A 38 -12.80 2.96 13.61
C ASP A 38 -13.79 3.47 12.55
N ALA A 39 -15.06 3.08 12.71
CA ALA A 39 -16.14 3.51 11.83
C ALA A 39 -16.32 5.04 11.82
N MET A 40 -16.07 5.72 12.95
CA MET A 40 -16.21 7.18 13.05
C MET A 40 -15.07 7.90 12.33
N GLY A 41 -13.85 7.41 12.46
CA GLY A 41 -12.70 7.85 11.67
C GLY A 41 -12.99 7.72 10.17
N LEU A 42 -13.65 6.64 9.75
CA LEU A 42 -13.95 6.39 8.34
C LEU A 42 -14.95 7.42 7.81
N ALA A 43 -16.05 7.61 8.54
CA ALA A 43 -17.05 8.60 8.19
C ALA A 43 -16.45 10.02 8.09
N ASN A 44 -15.60 10.41 9.03
CA ASN A 44 -14.96 11.72 9.04
C ASN A 44 -14.00 11.93 7.86
N LYS A 45 -13.19 10.92 7.52
CA LYS A 45 -12.30 10.97 6.35
C LYS A 45 -13.11 11.02 5.05
N MET A 46 -14.13 10.19 4.91
CA MET A 46 -15.03 10.21 3.74
C MET A 46 -15.69 11.58 3.56
N LYS A 47 -16.20 12.18 4.65
CA LYS A 47 -16.77 13.53 4.62
C LYS A 47 -15.76 14.57 4.16
N SER A 48 -14.53 14.52 4.69
CA SER A 48 -13.47 15.45 4.31
C SER A 48 -13.07 15.32 2.82
N ILE A 49 -13.15 14.11 2.26
CA ILE A 49 -12.89 13.84 0.84
C ILE A 49 -14.01 14.47 0.00
N MET A 50 -15.28 14.27 0.37
CA MET A 50 -16.42 14.86 -0.33
C MET A 50 -16.41 16.40 -0.29
N ASP A 51 -15.95 16.97 0.82
CA ASP A 51 -15.79 18.42 0.98
C ASP A 51 -14.57 19.00 0.23
N GLY A 52 -13.75 18.15 -0.41
CA GLY A 52 -12.53 18.57 -1.13
C GLY A 52 -11.38 19.05 -0.23
N LYS A 53 -11.46 18.79 1.09
CA LYS A 53 -10.47 19.26 2.09
C LYS A 53 -9.43 18.21 2.45
N PHE A 54 -9.63 16.97 2.03
CA PHE A 54 -8.78 15.85 2.41
C PHE A 54 -7.43 15.88 1.67
N LYS A 55 -6.35 15.77 2.44
CA LYS A 55 -4.98 15.61 1.92
C LYS A 55 -4.54 14.17 2.17
N PHE A 56 -4.14 13.50 1.10
CA PHE A 56 -3.58 12.16 1.20
C PHE A 56 -2.16 12.22 1.78
N SER A 57 -1.83 11.24 2.61
CA SER A 57 -0.53 11.12 3.27
C SER A 57 0.53 10.51 2.35
N GLY A 58 0.09 9.76 1.34
CA GLY A 58 0.97 8.92 0.54
C GLY A 58 1.45 7.70 1.33
N ALA A 59 2.16 6.83 0.61
CA ALA A 59 2.86 5.67 1.13
C ALA A 59 4.18 5.54 0.36
N VAL A 60 5.23 5.09 1.03
CA VAL A 60 6.54 4.81 0.43
C VAL A 60 6.96 3.42 0.86
N THR A 61 7.31 2.57 -0.10
CA THR A 61 7.89 1.27 0.18
C THR A 61 9.34 1.44 0.62
N THR A 62 9.72 0.76 1.70
CA THR A 62 11.13 0.56 2.07
C THR A 62 11.64 -0.72 1.42
N SER A 63 12.85 -0.69 0.88
CA SER A 63 13.50 -1.91 0.38
C SER A 63 13.76 -2.86 1.54
N PRO A 64 13.42 -4.16 1.42
CA PRO A 64 13.71 -5.14 2.45
C PRO A 64 15.23 -5.30 2.67
N GLY A 65 15.62 -5.65 3.89
CA GLY A 65 17.01 -5.98 4.21
C GLY A 65 17.47 -7.28 3.55
N LEU A 66 18.79 -7.47 3.42
CA LEU A 66 19.36 -8.70 2.88
C LEU A 66 19.18 -9.87 3.87
N PRO A 67 19.01 -11.11 3.37
CA PRO A 67 18.90 -11.47 1.95
C PRO A 67 17.50 -11.17 1.40
N PHE A 68 17.44 -10.35 0.34
CA PHE A 68 16.24 -10.06 -0.43
C PHE A 68 16.57 -10.12 -1.91
N VAL A 69 15.64 -10.65 -2.69
CA VAL A 69 15.72 -10.82 -4.13
C VAL A 69 14.38 -10.41 -4.73
N SER A 70 14.45 -9.70 -5.85
CA SER A 70 13.30 -9.00 -6.43
C SER A 70 12.42 -9.88 -7.31
N ASP A 71 12.94 -11.04 -7.73
CA ASP A 71 12.23 -11.98 -8.56
C ASP A 71 12.60 -13.45 -8.32
N TRP A 72 11.85 -14.34 -8.96
CA TRP A 72 12.04 -15.79 -8.87
C TRP A 72 13.38 -16.26 -9.44
N ARG A 73 13.93 -15.58 -10.44
CA ARG A 73 15.22 -15.96 -11.03
C ARG A 73 16.34 -15.69 -10.05
N GLU A 74 16.37 -14.50 -9.46
CA GLU A 74 17.31 -14.13 -8.39
C GLU A 74 17.16 -15.05 -7.18
N LEU A 75 15.93 -15.43 -6.82
CA LEU A 75 15.69 -16.39 -5.76
C LEU A 75 16.25 -17.77 -6.08
N LEU A 76 16.00 -18.30 -7.28
CA LEU A 76 16.54 -19.59 -7.68
C LEU A 76 18.07 -19.56 -7.73
N MET A 77 18.67 -18.46 -8.23
CA MET A 77 20.13 -18.28 -8.18
C MET A 77 20.63 -18.28 -6.74
N LEU A 78 20.01 -17.53 -5.83
CA LEU A 78 20.39 -17.49 -4.42
C LEU A 78 20.32 -18.87 -3.75
N LEU A 79 19.28 -19.64 -4.04
CA LEU A 79 19.06 -20.97 -3.44
C LEU A 79 19.95 -22.07 -4.03
N THR A 80 20.38 -21.93 -5.30
CA THR A 80 21.13 -22.96 -6.03
C THR A 80 22.61 -22.63 -6.26
N ALA A 81 23.05 -21.40 -5.99
CA ALA A 81 24.45 -20.97 -6.14
C ALA A 81 25.47 -21.68 -5.23
N SER A 82 25.02 -22.57 -4.34
CA SER A 82 25.85 -23.33 -3.41
C SER A 82 25.99 -24.83 -3.78
N GLN A 83 25.66 -25.23 -5.01
CA GLN A 83 25.85 -26.60 -5.52
C GLN A 83 27.00 -26.72 -6.52
#